data_AF-X1KGQ7-F1
#
_entry.id   AF-X1KGQ7-F1
#
_cell.length_a   1.000
_cell.length_b   1.000
_cell.length_c   1.000
_cell.angle_alpha   90.00
_cell.angle_beta   90.00
_cell.angle_gamma   90.00
#
_symmetry.space_group_name_H-M   'P 1'
#
loop_
_entity.id
_entity.type
_entity.pdbx_description
1 polymer ?
#
loop_
_entity_poly.entity_id
_entity_poly.type
_entity_poly.pdbx_seq_one_letter_code
_entity_poly.pdbx_strand_id
1 'polypeptide(L)'
;NLVRSINQILPYTFPSFIKNISAKTIYNFSEVCIENALTILKALENEYQVIQQRKLTLYHLGEVIIYPRYPDQGEDMEYNLNLSPSHYLGNSFELLRRTKGMTDRIKIADSINT
;
A
#
# COMPACT_ATOMS: atom_id res chain seq x y z
N ASN A 1 -10.78 -1.12 -16.46
CA ASN A 1 -10.98 -2.30 -15.58
C ASN A 1 -10.41 -2.13 -14.17
N LEU A 2 -9.82 -1.00 -13.80
CA LEU A 2 -9.31 -0.77 -12.45
C LEU A 2 -10.40 -0.16 -11.56
N VAL A 3 -10.68 -0.75 -10.40
CA VAL A 3 -11.77 -0.33 -9.51
C VAL A 3 -11.22 0.34 -8.25
N ARG A 4 -11.66 1.57 -7.98
CA ARG A 4 -11.30 2.31 -6.77
C ARG A 4 -11.86 1.62 -5.53
N SER A 5 -11.08 1.54 -4.44
CA SER A 5 -11.55 0.99 -3.16
C SER A 5 -10.78 1.49 -1.95
N ILE A 6 -11.37 1.31 -0.77
CA ILE A 6 -10.73 1.62 0.50
C ILE A 6 -9.90 0.41 0.95
N ASN A 7 -8.63 0.65 1.27
CA ASN A 7 -7.77 -0.36 1.89
C ASN A 7 -7.67 -0.11 3.39
N GLN A 8 -8.03 -1.11 4.21
CA GLN A 8 -8.17 -0.99 5.66
C GLN A 8 -6.86 -1.25 6.41
N ILE A 9 -5.74 -0.76 5.88
CA ILE A 9 -4.42 -0.81 6.52
C ILE A 9 -3.73 0.54 6.37
N LEU A 10 -2.76 0.82 7.25
CA LEU A 10 -1.91 2.00 7.09
C LEU A 10 -1.06 1.87 5.81
N PRO A 11 -0.76 2.97 5.10
CA PRO A 11 -1.06 4.36 5.47
C PRO A 11 -2.44 4.84 4.99
N TYR A 12 -3.23 3.99 4.34
CA TYR A 12 -4.49 4.40 3.70
C TYR A 12 -5.60 4.67 4.71
N THR A 13 -5.87 3.71 5.58
CA THR A 13 -6.94 3.81 6.60
C THR A 13 -6.51 3.08 7.86
N PHE A 14 -6.93 3.59 9.02
CA PHE A 14 -6.76 2.86 10.27
C PHE A 14 -7.70 1.64 10.33
N PRO A 15 -7.22 0.42 10.64
CA PRO A 15 -8.05 -0.78 10.72
C PRO A 15 -8.97 -0.75 11.95
N SER A 16 -10.11 -0.08 11.84
CA SER A 16 -11.09 0.09 12.92
C SER A 16 -11.73 -1.21 13.42
N PHE A 17 -11.63 -2.28 12.63
CA PHE A 17 -12.10 -3.61 13.00
C PHE A 17 -11.20 -4.30 14.05
N ILE A 18 -9.96 -3.83 14.23
CA ILE A 18 -9.01 -4.36 15.20
C ILE A 18 -9.06 -3.52 16.47
N LYS A 19 -9.55 -4.10 17.57
CA LYS A 19 -9.72 -3.42 18.87
C LYS A 19 -8.61 -3.76 19.86
N ASN A 20 -8.34 -2.86 20.81
CA ASN A 20 -7.42 -3.07 21.93
C ASN A 20 -5.98 -3.43 21.53
N ILE A 21 -5.53 -2.94 20.38
CA ILE A 21 -4.16 -3.17 19.87
C ILE A 21 -3.39 -1.85 19.86
N SER A 22 -2.09 -1.92 20.17
CA SER A 22 -1.20 -0.76 20.12
C SER A 22 -1.02 -0.23 18.69
N ALA A 23 -0.83 1.09 18.54
CA ALA A 23 -0.53 1.70 17.24
C ALA A 23 0.71 1.08 16.57
N LYS A 24 1.73 0.68 17.36
CA LYS A 24 2.93 -0.02 16.87
C LYS A 24 2.60 -1.36 16.24
N THR A 25 1.71 -2.13 16.84
CA THR A 25 1.29 -3.43 16.30
C THR A 25 0.49 -3.27 15.01
N ILE A 26 -0.39 -2.28 14.93
CA ILE A 26 -1.15 -1.94 13.70
C ILE A 26 -0.21 -1.49 12.58
N TYR A 27 0.77 -0.65 12.93
CA TYR A 27 1.83 -0.24 12.00
C TYR A 27 2.58 -1.46 11.46
N ASN A 28 3.09 -2.33 12.34
CA ASN A 28 3.84 -3.52 11.94
C ASN A 28 3.00 -4.47 11.07
N PHE A 29 1.72 -4.67 11.42
CA PHE A 29 0.79 -5.45 10.61
C PHE A 29 0.67 -4.87 9.19
N SER A 30 0.47 -3.56 9.08
CA SER A 30 0.34 -2.87 7.79
C SER A 30 1.65 -2.92 6.99
N GLU A 31 2.81 -2.76 7.66
CA GLU A 31 4.15 -2.85 7.07
C GLU A 31 4.36 -4.23 6.42
N VAL A 32 4.09 -5.30 7.17
CA VAL A 32 4.19 -6.68 6.66
C VAL A 32 3.21 -6.95 5.50
N CYS A 33 1.96 -6.46 5.58
CA CYS A 33 1.02 -6.61 4.48
C CYS A 33 1.52 -5.97 3.18
N ILE A 34 2.09 -4.76 3.26
CA ILE A 34 2.62 -4.05 2.09
C ILE A 34 3.87 -4.74 1.55
N GLU A 35 4.79 -5.18 2.41
CA GLU A 35 5.99 -5.93 2.00
C GLU A 35 5.65 -7.23 1.24
N ASN A 36 4.68 -7.98 1.77
CA ASN A 36 4.20 -9.20 1.13
C ASN A 36 3.55 -8.91 -0.23
N ALA A 37 2.69 -7.89 -0.29
CA ALA A 37 2.05 -7.47 -1.54
C ALA A 37 3.07 -6.96 -2.58
N LEU A 38 4.11 -6.23 -2.17
CA LEU A 38 5.21 -5.82 -3.04
C LEU A 38 5.96 -7.02 -3.63
N THR A 39 6.21 -8.03 -2.80
CA THR A 39 6.88 -9.26 -3.23
C THR A 39 6.06 -9.99 -4.29
N ILE A 40 4.75 -10.14 -4.05
CA ILE A 40 3.81 -10.75 -5.01
C ILE A 40 3.75 -9.95 -6.31
N LEU A 41 3.58 -8.62 -6.23
CA LEU A 41 3.50 -7.77 -7.44
C LEU A 41 4.78 -7.83 -8.26
N LYS A 42 5.96 -7.80 -7.65
CA LYS A 42 7.23 -7.91 -8.37
C LYS A 42 7.40 -9.27 -9.05
N ALA A 43 6.97 -10.35 -8.40
CA ALA A 43 6.97 -11.68 -9.01
C ALA A 43 6.02 -11.72 -10.23
N LEU A 44 4.81 -11.20 -10.10
CA LEU A 44 3.86 -11.10 -11.22
C LEU A 44 4.38 -10.23 -12.37
N GLU A 45 4.98 -9.09 -12.06
CA GLU A 45 5.59 -8.18 -13.04
C GLU A 45 6.71 -8.88 -13.81
N ASN A 46 7.55 -9.66 -13.13
CA ASN A 46 8.62 -10.44 -13.76
C ASN A 46 8.07 -11.50 -14.72
N GLU A 47 7.16 -12.35 -14.25
CA GLU A 47 6.58 -13.42 -15.07
C GLU A 47 5.81 -12.86 -16.26
N TYR A 48 5.03 -11.79 -16.05
CA TYR A 48 4.32 -11.12 -17.12
C TYR A 48 5.28 -10.54 -18.16
N GLN A 49 6.40 -9.93 -17.75
CA GLN A 49 7.40 -9.42 -18.69
C GLN A 49 8.06 -10.54 -19.49
N VAL A 50 8.34 -11.69 -18.88
CA VAL A 50 8.90 -12.87 -19.58
C VAL A 50 7.91 -13.41 -20.61
N ILE A 51 6.63 -13.53 -20.28
CA ILE A 51 5.62 -14.13 -21.16
C ILE A 51 5.16 -13.16 -22.26
N GLN A 52 4.90 -11.89 -21.90
CA GLN A 52 4.29 -10.90 -22.78
C GLN A 52 5.30 -9.94 -23.44
N GLN A 53 6.59 -10.04 -23.06
CA GLN A 53 7.69 -9.21 -23.60
C GLN A 53 7.46 -7.70 -23.43
N ARG A 54 6.65 -7.31 -22.44
CA ARG A 54 6.33 -5.92 -22.08
C ARG A 54 6.09 -5.79 -20.58
N LYS A 55 6.22 -4.58 -20.04
CA LYS A 55 6.02 -4.33 -18.60
C LYS A 55 4.56 -4.51 -18.20
N LEU A 56 4.32 -5.09 -17.03
CA LEU A 56 3.01 -5.06 -16.38
C LEU A 56 2.79 -3.66 -15.78
N THR A 57 1.91 -2.90 -16.39
CA THR A 57 1.50 -1.56 -15.92
C THR A 57 0.09 -1.62 -15.32
N LEU A 58 -0.34 -0.57 -14.62
CA LEU A 58 -1.72 -0.50 -14.14
C LEU A 58 -2.76 -0.64 -15.27
N TYR A 59 -2.46 -0.15 -16.48
CA TYR A 59 -3.31 -0.33 -17.65
C TYR A 59 -3.53 -1.82 -17.98
N HIS A 60 -2.48 -2.63 -17.87
CA HIS A 60 -2.48 -4.05 -18.21
C HIS A 60 -2.80 -4.96 -17.00
N LEU A 61 -3.03 -4.39 -15.81
CA LEU A 61 -3.21 -5.17 -14.59
C LEU A 61 -4.41 -6.13 -14.66
N GLY A 62 -5.43 -5.77 -15.44
CA GLY A 62 -6.61 -6.62 -15.69
C GLY A 62 -6.32 -7.88 -16.51
N GLU A 63 -5.14 -8.01 -17.12
CA GLU A 63 -4.71 -9.23 -17.81
C GLU A 63 -4.18 -10.30 -16.84
N VAL A 64 -3.80 -9.90 -15.62
CA VAL A 64 -3.19 -10.77 -14.60
C VAL A 64 -4.10 -10.97 -13.39
N ILE A 65 -4.86 -9.94 -13.01
CA ILE A 65 -5.71 -9.95 -11.81
C ILE A 65 -7.17 -9.78 -12.24
N ILE A 66 -8.02 -10.70 -11.78
CA ILE A 66 -9.48 -10.59 -11.97
C ILE A 66 -10.00 -9.49 -11.04
N TYR A 67 -10.61 -8.45 -11.62
CA TYR A 67 -11.12 -7.26 -10.91
C TYR A 67 -10.03 -6.52 -10.09
N PRO A 68 -8.99 -5.97 -10.74
CA PRO A 68 -7.93 -5.29 -10.03
C PRO A 68 -8.46 -4.03 -9.34
N ARG A 69 -8.05 -3.84 -8.09
CA ARG A 69 -8.47 -2.71 -7.26
C ARG A 69 -7.28 -1.87 -6.84
N TYR A 70 -7.53 -0.61 -6.57
CA TYR A 70 -6.50 0.32 -6.10
C TYR A 70 -7.02 1.17 -4.92
N PRO A 71 -6.12 1.63 -4.03
CA PRO A 71 -6.49 2.52 -2.94
C PRO A 71 -7.01 3.85 -3.46
N ASP A 72 -8.14 4.31 -2.92
CA ASP A 72 -8.62 5.67 -3.16
C ASP A 72 -7.62 6.71 -2.63
N GLN A 73 -7.36 7.76 -3.41
CA GLN A 73 -6.46 8.86 -3.05
C GLN A 73 -7.20 10.20 -2.91
N GLY A 74 -8.52 10.22 -3.10
CA GLY A 74 -9.34 11.43 -3.07
C GLY A 74 -9.64 12.01 -4.45
N GLU A 75 -10.21 13.21 -4.46
CA GLU A 75 -10.52 13.98 -5.68
C GLU A 75 -9.23 14.57 -6.29
N ASP A 76 -9.26 14.82 -7.60
CA ASP A 76 -8.16 15.41 -8.39
C ASP A 76 -6.80 14.69 -8.35
N MET A 77 -6.78 13.45 -7.83
CA MET A 77 -5.61 12.56 -7.87
C MET A 77 -5.80 11.46 -8.91
N GLU A 78 -4.95 11.46 -9.93
CA GLU A 78 -4.96 10.48 -11.01
C GLU A 78 -3.71 9.60 -11.01
N TYR A 79 -3.92 8.29 -11.23
CA TYR A 79 -2.84 7.34 -11.45
C TYR A 79 -2.39 7.40 -12.92
N ASN A 80 -1.09 7.54 -13.14
CA ASN A 80 -0.45 7.27 -14.42
C ASN A 80 -0.47 5.76 -14.70
N LEU A 81 -1.36 5.36 -15.61
CA LEU A 81 -1.59 3.94 -15.93
C LEU A 81 -0.40 3.24 -16.62
N ASN A 82 0.64 3.98 -17.01
CA ASN A 82 1.86 3.44 -17.62
C ASN A 82 2.90 2.99 -16.60
N LEU A 83 2.70 3.28 -15.31
CA LEU A 83 3.60 2.83 -14.25
C LEU A 83 3.20 1.45 -13.73
N SER A 84 4.16 0.74 -13.14
CA SER A 84 3.93 -0.59 -12.60
C SER A 84 3.12 -0.55 -11.30
N PRO A 85 2.33 -1.60 -11.00
CA PRO A 85 1.65 -1.73 -9.71
C PRO A 85 2.61 -1.62 -8.52
N SER A 86 3.79 -2.25 -8.59
CA SER A 86 4.81 -2.23 -7.53
C SER A 86 5.38 -0.83 -7.28
N HIS A 87 5.44 0.02 -8.31
CA HIS A 87 5.86 1.41 -8.15
C HIS A 87 4.91 2.17 -7.21
N TYR A 88 3.59 2.07 -7.45
CA TYR A 88 2.59 2.75 -6.61
C TYR A 88 2.52 2.18 -5.20
N LEU A 89 2.60 0.86 -5.06
CA LEU A 89 2.64 0.25 -3.74
C LEU A 89 3.93 0.63 -3.00
N GLY A 90 5.06 0.78 -3.70
CA GLY A 90 6.32 1.26 -3.15
C GLY A 90 6.22 2.69 -2.61
N ASN A 91 5.56 3.59 -3.34
CA ASN A 91 5.31 4.96 -2.86
C ASN A 91 4.46 4.95 -1.58
N SER A 92 3.47 4.07 -1.53
CA SER A 92 2.62 3.90 -0.34
C SER A 92 3.39 3.29 0.83
N PHE A 93 4.34 2.39 0.56
CA PHE A 93 5.24 1.86 1.57
C PHE A 93 6.14 2.95 2.18
N GLU A 94 6.71 3.82 1.35
CA GLU A 94 7.48 4.96 1.83
C GLU A 94 6.62 5.95 2.63
N LEU A 95 5.37 6.17 2.22
CA LEU A 95 4.41 6.96 3.00
C LEU A 95 4.16 6.33 4.38
N LEU A 96 3.97 5.01 4.46
CA LEU A 96 3.88 4.31 5.74
C LEU A 96 5.14 4.53 6.58
N ARG A 97 6.33 4.33 6.02
CA ARG A 97 7.59 4.48 6.76
C ARG A 97 7.79 5.89 7.33
N ARG A 98 7.29 6.93 6.64
CA ARG A 98 7.28 8.31 7.16
C ARG A 98 6.38 8.47 8.40
N THR A 99 5.31 7.69 8.54
CA THR A 99 4.42 7.75 9.71
C THR A 99 5.00 7.03 10.93
N LYS A 100 5.96 6.12 10.74
CA LYS A 100 6.70 5.46 11.83
C LYS A 100 7.33 6.48 12.78
N GLY A 101 8.04 7.47 12.22
CA GLY A 101 8.67 8.54 12.99
C GLY A 101 7.69 9.45 13.74
N MET A 102 6.43 9.53 13.31
CA MET A 102 5.38 10.28 14.02
C MET A 102 4.83 9.48 15.20
N THR A 103 4.67 8.16 15.04
CA THR A 103 4.17 7.26 16.10
C THR A 103 5.15 7.19 17.28
N ASP A 104 6.45 7.23 17.02
CA ASP A 104 7.48 7.25 18.05
C ASP A 104 7.55 8.60 18.81
N ARG A 105 7.20 9.72 18.15
CA ARG A 105 7.20 11.07 18.75
C ARG A 105 6.00 11.34 19.65
N ILE A 106 4.83 10.80 19.34
CA ILE A 106 3.61 10.97 20.16
C ILE A 106 3.82 10.36 21.56
N LYS A 107 4.54 9.23 21.66
CA LYS A 107 4.90 8.63 22.94
C LYS A 107 5.77 9.53 23.83
N ILE A 108 6.64 10.36 23.23
CA ILE A 108 7.48 11.28 23.97
C ILE A 108 6.62 12.40 24.57
N ALA A 109 5.68 12.96 23.81
CA ALA A 109 4.78 14.00 24.32
C ALA A 109 3.89 13.53 25.49
N ASP A 110 3.38 12.29 25.41
CA ASP A 110 2.53 11.71 26.47
C ASP A 110 3.33 11.33 27.74
N SER A 111 4.64 11.10 27.63
CA SER A 111 5.52 10.76 28.77
C SER A 111 6.19 11.97 29.44
N ILE A 112 6.08 13.18 28.86
CA ILE A 112 6.55 14.43 29.48
C ILE A 112 5.41 15.10 30.31
N ASN A 113 4.16 14.69 30.11
CA ASN A 113 2.98 15.23 30.79
C ASN A 113 2.49 14.37 31.98
N THR A 114 3.32 13.46 32.50
CA THR A 114 3.06 12.69 33.74
C THR A 114 4.22 12.90 34.71
#